data_AF-A0A914U1Z6-F1
#
_entry.id   AF-A0A914U1Z6-F1
#
_cell.length_a   1.000
_cell.length_b   1.000
_cell.length_c   1.000
_cell.angle_alpha   90.00
_cell.angle_beta   90.00
_cell.angle_gamma   90.00
#
_symmetry.space_group_name_H-M   'P 1'
#
loop_
_entity.id
_entity.type
_entity.pdbx_description
1 polymer ?
#
loop_
_entity_poly.entity_id
_entity_poly.type
_entity_poly.pdbx_seq_one_letter_code
_entity_poly.pdbx_strand_id
1 'polypeptide(L)'
;MNHLYFVTVLVFAFTISNVENAVARFEVELGNYARFDFGREMILIKRTTSLSDEAQYLFAGPNQDGSWTTDGTDKIPSNAHLYWNGTIVFKSITKDDLGSYEMPLEPQRQHLAKTMIDIVLKGQ
;
A
#
# COMPACT_ATOMS: atom_id res chain seq x y z
N MET A 1 24.24 19.10 28.08
CA MET A 1 22.85 18.62 27.92
C MET A 1 22.62 18.44 26.43
N ASN A 2 22.58 17.19 25.96
CA ASN A 2 22.40 16.88 24.54
C ASN A 2 20.90 16.84 24.23
N HIS A 3 20.41 17.83 23.49
CA HIS A 3 19.08 17.75 22.89
C HIS A 3 19.20 17.01 21.56
N LEU A 4 18.68 15.79 21.54
CA LEU A 4 18.54 14.95 20.36
C LEU A 4 17.41 15.54 19.50
N TYR A 5 17.75 16.11 18.35
CA TYR A 5 16.77 16.61 17.40
C TYR A 5 16.11 15.43 16.68
N PHE A 6 14.84 15.16 16.96
CA PHE A 6 13.99 14.31 16.11
C PHE A 6 13.73 15.07 14.81
N VAL A 7 14.34 14.63 13.71
CA VAL A 7 13.99 15.12 12.37
C VAL A 7 12.83 14.26 11.87
N THR A 8 11.61 14.77 11.99
CA THR A 8 10.46 14.22 11.28
C THR A 8 10.53 14.71 9.83
N VAL A 9 11.01 13.87 8.92
CA VAL A 9 10.94 14.18 7.49
C VAL A 9 9.55 13.76 7.00
N LEU A 10 8.68 14.74 6.80
CA LEU A 10 7.38 14.57 6.14
C LEU A 10 7.58 14.97 4.67
N VAL A 11 7.80 13.99 3.77
CA VAL A 11 7.86 14.26 2.33
C VAL A 11 6.47 14.04 1.75
N PHE A 12 5.82 15.13 1.34
CA PHE A 12 4.68 15.11 0.44
C PHE A 12 5.14 15.64 -0.93
N ALA A 13 5.29 14.76 -1.90
CA ALA A 13 5.46 15.12 -3.30
C ALA A 13 4.23 14.63 -4.05
N PHE A 14 3.40 15.55 -4.56
CA PHE A 14 2.30 15.24 -5.45
C PHE A 14 2.60 15.86 -6.82
N THR A 15 2.77 15.00 -7.83
CA THR A 15 2.68 15.40 -9.24
C THR A 15 1.30 15.02 -9.74
N ILE A 16 0.44 15.99 -10.05
CA ILE A 16 -0.87 15.74 -10.65
C ILE A 16 -0.68 15.79 -12.18
N SER A 17 -0.44 14.65 -12.80
CA SER A 17 -0.55 14.49 -14.25
C SER A 17 -2.00 14.19 -14.62
N ASN A 18 -2.44 14.66 -15.80
CA ASN A 18 -3.79 14.43 -16.36
C ASN A 18 -3.98 12.95 -16.73
N VAL A 19 -4.04 12.08 -15.73
CA VAL A 19 -4.20 10.63 -15.88
C VAL A 19 -5.56 10.29 -15.30
N GLU A 20 -6.28 9.37 -15.94
CA GLU A 20 -7.58 8.86 -15.49
C GLU A 20 -7.57 8.31 -14.05
N ASN A 21 -6.39 8.18 -13.43
CA ASN A 21 -6.18 7.78 -12.05
C ASN A 21 -5.12 8.69 -11.38
N ALA A 22 -5.34 9.03 -10.11
CA ALA A 22 -4.38 9.76 -9.30
C ALA A 22 -3.50 8.71 -8.62
N VAL A 23 -2.27 8.60 -9.09
CA VAL A 23 -1.29 7.63 -8.56
C VAL A 23 -0.34 8.34 -7.62
N ALA A 24 -0.37 7.95 -6.34
CA ALA A 24 0.62 8.36 -5.36
C ALA A 24 1.79 7.37 -5.38
N ARG A 25 2.99 7.85 -5.71
CA ARG A 25 4.21 7.02 -5.72
C ARG A 25 4.96 7.15 -4.41
N PHE A 26 5.34 6.03 -3.83
CA PHE A 26 6.11 5.95 -2.60
C PHE A 26 7.39 5.16 -2.82
N GLU A 27 8.51 5.79 -2.50
CA GLU A 27 9.82 5.14 -2.50
C GLU A 27 10.09 4.49 -1.14
N VAL A 28 10.42 3.20 -1.16
CA VAL A 28 10.72 2.41 0.04
C VAL A 28 12.11 1.80 -0.04
N GLU A 29 12.67 1.51 1.13
CA GLU A 29 13.90 0.73 1.27
C GLU A 29 13.52 -0.67 1.78
N LEU A 30 14.13 -1.71 1.20
CA LEU A 30 13.89 -3.09 1.63
C LEU A 30 14.31 -3.28 3.09
N GLY A 31 13.58 -4.12 3.82
CA GLY A 31 13.82 -4.40 5.23
C GLY A 31 13.23 -3.36 6.19
N ASN A 32 12.83 -2.18 5.70
CA ASN A 32 12.24 -1.14 6.53
C ASN A 32 10.74 -1.36 6.75
N TYR A 33 10.26 -0.79 7.85
CA TYR A 33 8.84 -0.62 8.11
C TYR A 33 8.24 0.39 7.12
N ALA A 34 7.05 0.09 6.60
CA ALA A 34 6.27 1.04 5.80
C ALA A 34 4.81 1.06 6.21
N ARG A 35 4.17 2.22 6.05
CA ARG A 35 2.76 2.44 6.39
C ARG A 35 2.12 3.32 5.33
N PHE A 36 0.96 2.89 4.84
CA PHE A 36 0.16 3.65 3.89
C PHE A 36 -1.29 3.71 4.36
N ASP A 37 -1.91 4.87 4.19
CA ASP A 37 -3.29 5.11 4.59
C ASP A 37 -4.16 5.20 3.33
N PHE A 38 -5.04 4.21 3.16
CA PHE A 38 -6.03 4.17 2.09
C PHE A 38 -7.35 4.84 2.50
N GLY A 39 -7.44 5.44 3.69
CA GLY A 39 -8.62 6.14 4.16
C GLY A 39 -9.63 5.24 4.88
N ARG A 40 -10.60 5.90 5.50
CA ARG A 40 -11.55 5.27 6.43
C ARG A 40 -12.45 4.24 5.72
N GLU A 41 -12.85 3.22 6.49
CA GLU A 41 -13.77 2.15 6.07
C GLU A 41 -13.24 1.20 5.00
N MET A 42 -11.94 1.25 4.69
CA MET A 42 -11.31 0.31 3.77
C MET A 42 -11.06 -1.03 4.45
N ILE A 43 -11.80 -2.05 4.00
CA ILE A 43 -11.70 -3.42 4.50
C ILE A 43 -10.99 -4.38 3.53
N LEU A 44 -10.65 -3.89 2.33
CA LEU A 44 -10.05 -4.68 1.27
C LEU A 44 -9.12 -3.81 0.44
N ILE A 45 -7.90 -4.30 0.23
CA ILE A 45 -6.94 -3.71 -0.72
C ILE A 45 -6.65 -4.76 -1.79
N LYS A 46 -6.55 -4.31 -3.04
CA LYS A 46 -6.03 -5.10 -4.15
C LYS A 46 -4.61 -4.64 -4.45
N ARG A 47 -3.71 -5.58 -4.76
CA ARG A 47 -2.39 -5.30 -5.31
C ARG A 47 -2.13 -6.08 -6.59
N THR A 48 -1.21 -5.57 -7.37
CA THR A 48 -0.48 -6.28 -8.43
C THR A 48 1.00 -5.98 -8.21
N THR A 49 1.83 -7.02 -8.10
CA THR A 49 3.23 -6.84 -7.70
C THR A 49 4.14 -6.76 -8.92
N SER A 50 5.34 -6.22 -8.76
CA SER A 50 6.34 -6.21 -9.83
C SER A 50 6.85 -7.62 -10.20
N LEU A 51 6.54 -8.62 -9.38
CA LEU A 51 6.93 -10.02 -9.57
C LEU A 51 5.77 -10.90 -10.07
N SER A 52 4.53 -10.40 -10.04
CA SER A 52 3.35 -11.11 -10.55
C SER A 52 2.28 -10.12 -11.00
N ASP A 53 1.84 -10.29 -12.25
CA ASP A 53 0.70 -9.55 -12.83
C ASP A 53 -0.66 -10.02 -12.29
N GLU A 54 -0.68 -11.10 -11.49
CA GLU A 54 -1.90 -11.61 -10.89
C GLU A 54 -2.39 -10.70 -9.76
N ALA A 55 -3.69 -10.37 -9.80
CA ALA A 55 -4.32 -9.58 -8.75
C ALA A 55 -4.39 -10.35 -7.44
N GLN A 56 -3.95 -9.72 -6.36
CA GLN A 56 -3.96 -10.28 -5.02
C GLN A 56 -4.73 -9.36 -4.09
N TYR A 57 -5.39 -9.93 -3.10
CA TYR A 57 -6.30 -9.24 -2.20
C TYR A 57 -5.88 -9.43 -0.75
N LEU A 58 -5.99 -8.35 0.03
CA LEU A 58 -5.77 -8.37 1.48
C LEU A 58 -6.99 -7.81 2.17
N PHE A 59 -7.58 -8.62 3.05
CA PHE A 59 -8.72 -8.24 3.87
C PHE A 59 -8.26 -7.65 5.20
N ALA A 60 -8.97 -6.63 5.67
CA ALA A 60 -8.77 -6.10 7.00
C ALA A 60 -9.11 -7.15 8.05
N GLY A 61 -8.33 -7.20 9.13
CA GLY A 61 -8.52 -8.19 10.18
C GLY A 61 -7.85 -7.82 11.49
N PRO A 62 -8.12 -8.56 12.57
CA PRO A 62 -7.52 -8.32 13.88
C PRO A 62 -6.09 -8.86 14.02
N ASN A 63 -5.66 -9.77 13.14
CA ASN A 63 -4.38 -10.48 13.27
C ASN A 63 -3.30 -9.89 12.38
N GLN A 64 -2.12 -9.62 12.95
CA GLN A 64 -1.02 -8.87 12.32
C GLN A 64 -0.32 -9.55 11.13
N ASP A 65 -0.69 -10.77 10.78
CA ASP A 65 -0.05 -11.54 9.71
C ASP A 65 -1.13 -11.86 8.66
N GLY A 66 -1.58 -10.81 7.98
CA GLY A 66 -2.49 -10.97 6.86
C GLY A 66 -1.81 -11.77 5.75
N SER A 67 -2.51 -12.72 5.16
CA SER A 67 -2.06 -13.39 3.95
C SER A 67 -2.79 -12.77 2.78
N TRP A 68 -2.05 -12.45 1.72
CA TRP A 68 -2.70 -12.13 0.46
C TRP A 68 -3.37 -13.39 -0.10
N THR A 69 -4.34 -13.19 -0.97
CA THR A 69 -5.04 -14.28 -1.64
C THR A 69 -5.41 -13.84 -3.05
N THR A 70 -5.42 -14.76 -4.01
CA THR A 70 -5.89 -14.47 -5.38
C THR A 70 -7.39 -14.72 -5.51
N ASP A 71 -7.95 -15.65 -4.73
CA ASP A 71 -9.33 -16.12 -4.88
C ASP A 71 -10.14 -16.28 -3.57
N GLY A 72 -9.53 -15.98 -2.43
CA GLY A 72 -10.10 -16.15 -1.09
C GLY A 72 -9.87 -17.53 -0.45
N THR A 73 -9.29 -18.48 -1.19
CA THR A 73 -9.06 -19.86 -0.73
C THR A 73 -7.58 -20.14 -0.47
N ASP A 74 -6.68 -19.46 -1.20
CA ASP A 74 -5.24 -19.55 -1.02
C ASP A 74 -4.72 -18.58 0.06
N LYS A 75 -3.47 -18.80 0.48
CA LYS A 75 -2.76 -17.92 1.41
C LYS A 75 -1.35 -17.70 0.92
N ILE A 76 -1.08 -16.47 0.50
CA ILE A 76 0.23 -15.98 0.11
C ILE A 76 0.87 -15.33 1.34
N PRO A 77 1.99 -15.88 1.85
CA PRO A 77 2.68 -15.32 3.00
C PRO A 77 3.07 -13.85 2.79
N SER A 78 2.93 -13.03 3.82
CA SER A 78 3.30 -11.62 3.76
C SER A 78 3.57 -11.05 5.14
N ASN A 79 4.40 -10.00 5.17
CA ASN A 79 4.63 -9.16 6.34
C ASN A 79 3.65 -7.98 6.42
N ALA A 80 2.65 -7.96 5.53
CA ALA A 80 1.65 -6.92 5.43
C ALA A 80 0.46 -7.18 6.36
N HIS A 81 -0.11 -6.11 6.87
CA HIS A 81 -1.33 -6.13 7.66
C HIS A 81 -2.21 -4.95 7.31
N LEU A 82 -3.49 -5.23 7.05
CA LEU A 82 -4.51 -4.21 6.84
C LEU A 82 -5.37 -4.08 8.10
N TYR A 83 -5.35 -2.90 8.70
CA TYR A 83 -6.22 -2.53 9.80
C TYR A 83 -7.61 -2.10 9.28
N TRP A 84 -8.65 -2.29 10.09
CA TRP A 84 -10.03 -1.87 9.78
C TRP A 84 -10.21 -0.38 9.50
N ASN A 85 -9.23 0.44 9.85
CA ASN A 85 -9.22 1.87 9.54
C ASN A 85 -8.65 2.19 8.14
N GLY A 86 -8.32 1.18 7.33
CA GLY A 86 -7.75 1.33 5.99
C GLY A 86 -6.25 1.58 5.95
N THR A 87 -5.56 1.52 7.10
CA THR A 87 -4.11 1.58 7.13
C THR A 87 -3.53 0.20 6.81
N ILE A 88 -2.71 0.11 5.76
CA ILE A 88 -1.83 -1.03 5.55
C ILE A 88 -0.44 -0.75 6.14
N VAL A 89 0.12 -1.77 6.78
CA VAL A 89 1.43 -1.73 7.40
C VAL A 89 2.24 -2.92 6.93
N PHE A 90 3.50 -2.68 6.57
CA PHE A 90 4.50 -3.70 6.30
C PHE A 90 5.52 -3.66 7.43
N LYS A 91 5.66 -4.77 8.17
CA LYS A 91 6.67 -4.87 9.25
C LYS A 91 8.10 -4.76 8.70
N SER A 92 8.32 -5.36 7.53
CA SER A 92 9.57 -5.35 6.79
C SER A 92 9.24 -5.54 5.31
N ILE A 93 9.46 -4.50 4.51
CA ILE A 93 9.21 -4.50 3.06
C ILE A 93 10.15 -5.50 2.37
N THR A 94 9.59 -6.37 1.54
CA THR A 94 10.35 -7.23 0.64
C THR A 94 10.14 -6.81 -0.82
N LYS A 95 10.84 -7.49 -1.75
CA LYS A 95 10.61 -7.28 -3.19
C LYS A 95 9.20 -7.68 -3.64
N ASP A 96 8.55 -8.59 -2.91
CA ASP A 96 7.20 -9.07 -3.19
C ASP A 96 6.12 -8.02 -2.86
N ASP A 97 6.50 -6.95 -2.15
CA ASP A 97 5.62 -5.84 -1.77
C ASP A 97 5.73 -4.64 -2.72
N LEU A 98 6.61 -4.70 -3.73
CA LEU A 98 6.71 -3.66 -4.74
C LEU A 98 5.63 -3.84 -5.80
N GLY A 99 5.01 -2.75 -6.22
CA GLY A 99 3.94 -2.76 -7.22
C GLY A 99 2.82 -1.78 -6.92
N SER A 100 1.69 -2.00 -7.58
CA SER A 100 0.54 -1.10 -7.53
C SER A 100 -0.52 -1.63 -6.58
N TYR A 101 -1.12 -0.73 -5.81
CA TYR A 101 -2.12 -0.99 -4.79
C TYR A 101 -3.32 -0.08 -5.02
N GLU A 102 -4.51 -0.61 -4.89
CA GLU A 102 -5.74 0.11 -5.18
C GLU A 102 -6.90 -0.35 -4.32
N MET A 103 -7.92 0.50 -4.24
CA MET A 103 -9.20 0.19 -3.61
C MET A 103 -10.10 -0.54 -4.63
N PRO A 104 -10.41 -1.83 -4.45
CA PRO A 104 -11.17 -2.59 -5.44
C PRO A 104 -12.68 -2.30 -5.38
N LEU A 105 -13.18 -1.81 -4.24
CA LEU A 105 -14.61 -1.56 -4.00
C LEU A 105 -14.98 -0.07 -4.02
N GLU A 106 -14.07 0.81 -4.42
CA GLU A 106 -14.39 2.23 -4.58
C GLU A 106 -15.46 2.34 -5.69
N PRO A 107 -16.71 2.78 -5.39
CA PRO A 107 -17.72 2.91 -6.42
C PRO A 107 -17.17 3.88 -7.46
N GLN A 108 -17.06 3.43 -8.71
CA GLN A 108 -16.56 4.27 -9.79
C GLN A 108 -17.46 5.51 -9.92
N ARG A 109 -17.05 6.59 -9.26
CA ARG A 109 -17.67 7.89 -9.44
C ARG A 109 -17.13 8.38 -10.76
N GLN A 110 -17.96 8.31 -11.80
CA GLN A 110 -17.62 8.89 -13.10
C GLN A 110 -17.05 10.29 -12.86
N HIS A 111 -15.85 10.56 -13.40
CA HIS A 111 -15.08 11.80 -13.25
C HIS A 111 -14.22 11.98 -11.99
N LEU A 112 -14.13 10.99 -11.08
CA LEU A 112 -13.12 11.00 -10.02
C LEU A 112 -12.05 9.94 -10.29
N ALA A 113 -10.80 10.36 -10.16
CA ALA A 113 -9.64 9.49 -10.25
C ALA A 113 -9.72 8.38 -9.18
N LYS A 114 -9.43 7.14 -9.56
CA LYS A 114 -9.21 6.05 -8.61
C LYS A 114 -7.96 6.36 -7.78
N THR A 115 -8.03 6.12 -6.48
CA THR A 115 -6.85 6.25 -5.63
C THR A 115 -5.96 5.02 -5.81
N MET A 116 -4.77 5.23 -6.37
CA MET A 116 -3.76 4.20 -6.54
C MET A 116 -2.48 4.59 -5.81
N ILE A 117 -1.82 3.59 -5.22
CA ILE A 117 -0.52 3.73 -4.58
C ILE A 117 0.47 2.82 -5.31
N ASP A 118 1.57 3.38 -5.78
CA ASP A 118 2.70 2.61 -6.30
C ASP A 118 3.82 2.59 -5.26
N ILE A 119 4.21 1.40 -4.85
CA ILE A 119 5.36 1.16 -3.98
C ILE A 119 6.53 0.77 -4.86
N VAL A 120 7.58 1.59 -4.87
CA VAL A 120 8.79 1.36 -5.66
C VAL A 120 10.03 1.36 -4.79
N LEU A 121 11.10 0.73 -5.26
CA LEU A 121 12.39 0.80 -4.57
C LEU A 121 12.97 2.22 -4.69
N LYS A 122 13.48 2.74 -3.58
CA LYS A 122 14.15 4.04 -3.54
C LYS A 122 15.35 4.08 -4.48
N GLY A 123 15.42 5.14 -5.29
CA GLY A 123 16.51 5.34 -6.25
C GLY A 123 16.39 4.55 -7.57
N GLN A 124 15.20 4.04 -7.90
CA GLN A 124 14.86 3.47 -9.21
C GLN A 124 13.92 4.37 -10.03
#